data_AF-A0A8K0LGY4-F1
#
_entry.id   AF-A0A8K0LGY4-F1
#
_cell.length_a   1.000
_cell.length_b   1.000
_cell.length_c   1.000
_cell.angle_alpha   90.00
_cell.angle_beta   90.00
_cell.angle_gamma   90.00
#
_symmetry.space_group_name_H-M   'P 1'
#
loop_
_entity.id
_entity.type
_entity.pdbx_description
1 polymer ?
#
loop_
_entity_poly.entity_id
_entity_poly.type
_entity_poly.pdbx_seq_one_letter_code
_entity_poly.pdbx_strand_id
1 'polypeptide(L)'
;MSAQQDLQELLRLITIVRKTPMLQAMGQVKALQTADLKSIKQIAEAPLETVQAALKDDKAARPLHNACKAALKRAASTTSAKRGAPDSTATATSPKRTKTTTNPFMPRSAELTPQEFEASLELPLCLDEERIANTVIETNRAPLVLAFAVEALRHTMPDQPLSSRLSLGQAVVSANSRSKAVSLGLNRGPSAEEEGWGEGQPRVKVLGREVAVLKRGGYEWRESATTTTATATATTGEGDGGEGSVAETTTATSQVKTEPHSITSTSNNPLTITSPKPTWSTSQPITLKDSTFIARATTLTDPSQRKPLIDTLLHDIPHLQTASHNAWAYRICPPRANFFTPSSSSASSSTRIREDSFDDGETGSGNLILRILREHGAGDNTLVVLTRWFGGTMLGPDRWRLMRDCVSGALAERLRKTGDEVVVDRGEALWGLDLEDARRKNAQVVGMPVHRPEGARGYLLRSFGRGVVEGVVKGEEEGEAEKSVKKPKVQTIKEMEAEKEENLGLLLGALRLVFESWAGHISAAELDRRAWSW
;
A
#
# COMPACT_ATOMS: atom_id res chain seq x y z
N MET A 1 49.84 -18.15 9.95
CA MET A 1 48.78 -17.53 9.13
C MET A 1 47.68 -18.54 8.77
N SER A 2 47.87 -19.41 7.77
CA SER A 2 46.81 -20.32 7.25
C SER A 2 45.98 -21.05 8.32
N ALA A 3 46.62 -21.81 9.22
CA ALA A 3 45.93 -22.68 10.18
C ALA A 3 44.88 -21.99 11.10
N GLN A 4 45.02 -20.68 11.35
CA GLN A 4 43.99 -19.91 12.07
C GLN A 4 42.81 -19.51 11.17
N GLN A 5 43.06 -19.24 9.89
CA GLN A 5 42.04 -18.99 8.88
C GLN A 5 41.27 -20.28 8.55
N ASP A 6 41.97 -21.41 8.33
CA ASP A 6 41.34 -22.73 8.11
C ASP A 6 40.37 -23.08 9.25
N LEU A 7 40.77 -22.81 10.50
CA LEU A 7 39.94 -22.96 11.70
C LEU A 7 38.72 -22.04 11.70
N GLN A 8 38.88 -20.75 11.37
CA GLN A 8 37.78 -19.80 11.27
C GLN A 8 36.78 -20.18 10.17
N GLU A 9 37.26 -20.60 9.00
CA GLU A 9 36.43 -21.03 7.88
C GLU A 9 35.65 -22.31 8.21
N LEU A 10 36.29 -23.29 8.86
CA LEU A 10 35.63 -24.52 9.31
C LEU A 10 34.56 -24.26 10.38
N LEU A 11 34.85 -23.40 11.37
CA LEU A 11 33.86 -22.99 12.37
C LEU A 11 32.69 -22.21 11.74
N ARG A 12 32.97 -21.33 10.77
CA ARG A 12 31.95 -20.60 10.01
C ARG A 12 31.06 -21.55 9.19
N LEU A 13 31.64 -22.60 8.59
CA LEU A 13 30.89 -23.64 7.88
C LEU A 13 29.95 -24.40 8.81
N ILE A 14 30.44 -24.84 9.98
CA ILE A 14 29.65 -25.63 10.94
C ILE A 14 28.55 -24.78 11.61
N THR A 15 28.85 -23.53 11.98
CA THR A 15 27.89 -22.65 12.65
C THR A 15 26.87 -22.04 11.69
N ILE A 16 27.27 -21.54 10.52
CA ILE A 16 26.35 -20.84 9.61
C ILE A 16 25.62 -21.82 8.67
N VAL A 17 26.33 -22.79 8.06
CA VAL A 17 25.73 -23.67 7.03
C VAL A 17 25.03 -24.88 7.65
N ARG A 18 25.55 -25.44 8.75
CA ARG A 18 24.88 -26.53 9.50
C ARG A 18 24.00 -26.06 10.66
N LYS A 19 24.03 -24.78 11.03
CA LYS A 19 23.30 -24.20 12.18
C LYS A 19 23.61 -24.86 13.53
N THR A 20 24.79 -25.47 13.67
CA THR A 20 25.24 -26.10 14.92
C THR A 20 25.58 -25.03 15.97
N PRO A 21 25.14 -25.14 17.23
CA PRO A 21 25.53 -24.23 18.31
C PRO A 21 27.05 -24.15 18.50
N MET A 22 27.58 -22.95 18.80
CA MET A 22 29.02 -22.68 18.85
C MET A 22 29.81 -23.65 19.76
N LEU A 23 29.25 -24.00 20.93
CA LEU A 23 29.87 -24.93 21.87
C LEU A 23 30.07 -26.34 21.25
N GLN A 24 29.05 -26.85 20.56
CA GLN A 24 29.10 -28.14 19.88
C GLN A 24 29.98 -28.07 18.61
N ALA A 25 30.00 -26.93 17.91
CA ALA A 25 30.90 -26.70 16.77
C ALA A 25 32.38 -26.73 17.21
N MET A 26 32.73 -26.08 18.32
CA MET A 26 34.07 -26.12 18.91
C MET A 26 34.49 -27.55 19.30
N GLY A 27 33.57 -28.33 19.90
CA GLY A 27 33.80 -29.74 20.20
C GLY A 27 34.06 -30.59 18.97
N GLN A 28 33.23 -30.45 17.92
CA GLN A 28 33.40 -31.17 16.65
C GLN A 28 34.72 -30.82 15.95
N VAL A 29 35.14 -29.55 15.98
CA VAL A 29 36.44 -29.13 15.41
C VAL A 29 37.61 -29.67 16.23
N LYS A 30 37.57 -29.66 17.57
CA LYS A 30 38.63 -30.24 18.41
C LYS A 30 38.80 -31.74 18.18
N ALA A 31 37.70 -32.47 17.97
CA ALA A 31 37.72 -33.88 17.62
C ALA A 31 38.38 -34.12 16.25
N LEU A 32 38.02 -33.35 15.22
CA LEU A 32 38.63 -33.42 13.88
C LEU A 32 40.12 -33.05 13.89
N GLN A 33 40.53 -32.03 14.66
CA GLN A 33 41.94 -31.66 14.86
C GLN A 33 42.76 -32.77 15.53
N THR A 34 42.14 -33.60 16.37
CA THR A 34 42.78 -34.77 17.00
C THR A 34 43.02 -35.91 15.99
N ALA A 35 42.26 -35.94 14.89
CA ALA A 35 42.47 -36.82 13.74
C ALA A 35 43.25 -36.15 12.58
N ASP A 36 43.99 -35.07 12.88
CA ASP A 36 44.75 -34.22 11.93
C ASP A 36 43.94 -33.51 10.82
N LEU A 37 42.61 -33.65 10.82
CA LEU A 37 41.69 -33.02 9.87
C LEU A 37 41.47 -31.53 10.20
N LYS A 38 42.45 -30.70 9.87
CA LYS A 38 42.55 -29.29 10.27
C LYS A 38 41.88 -28.29 9.31
N SER A 39 41.67 -28.66 8.04
CA SER A 39 41.11 -27.78 6.99
C SER A 39 39.90 -28.39 6.26
N ILE A 40 39.09 -27.52 5.64
CA ILE A 40 37.92 -27.94 4.83
C ILE A 40 38.33 -28.86 3.67
N LYS A 41 39.53 -28.65 3.08
CA LYS A 41 40.05 -29.49 1.98
C LYS A 41 40.34 -30.92 2.45
N GLN A 42 41.12 -31.07 3.52
CA GLN A 42 41.43 -32.38 4.12
C GLN A 42 40.14 -33.13 4.50
N ILE A 43 39.14 -32.46 5.08
CA ILE A 43 37.85 -33.08 5.43
C ILE A 43 37.05 -33.48 4.17
N ALA A 44 37.14 -32.72 3.08
CA ALA A 44 36.46 -33.05 1.82
C ALA A 44 37.12 -34.21 1.05
N GLU A 45 38.44 -34.37 1.18
CA GLU A 45 39.25 -35.36 0.47
C GLU A 45 39.38 -36.69 1.24
N ALA A 46 39.34 -36.65 2.59
CA ALA A 46 39.36 -37.84 3.44
C ALA A 46 38.19 -38.81 3.18
N PRO A 47 38.38 -40.14 3.38
CA PRO A 47 37.28 -41.10 3.33
C PRO A 47 36.30 -40.87 4.48
N LEU A 48 35.03 -41.23 4.25
CA LEU A 48 33.93 -40.93 5.18
C LEU A 48 34.14 -41.62 6.55
N GLU A 49 34.70 -42.82 6.55
CA GLU A 49 34.98 -43.64 7.74
C GLU A 49 35.91 -42.93 8.73
N THR A 50 36.98 -42.27 8.24
CA THR A 50 37.89 -41.47 9.10
C THR A 50 37.16 -40.29 9.75
N VAL A 51 36.21 -39.67 9.03
CA VAL A 51 35.41 -38.54 9.53
C VAL A 51 34.38 -39.02 10.57
N GLN A 52 33.79 -40.20 10.38
CA GLN A 52 32.92 -40.86 11.36
C GLN A 52 33.71 -41.23 12.63
N ALA A 53 34.85 -41.90 12.49
CA ALA A 53 35.71 -42.31 13.60
C ALA A 53 36.22 -41.11 14.43
N ALA A 54 36.57 -40.00 13.77
CA ALA A 54 36.99 -38.76 14.43
C ALA A 54 35.87 -38.10 15.25
N LEU A 55 34.64 -38.06 14.73
CA LEU A 55 33.52 -37.36 15.36
C LEU A 55 32.73 -38.20 16.37
N LYS A 56 32.75 -39.53 16.25
CA LYS A 56 31.96 -40.48 17.07
C LYS A 56 30.44 -40.22 17.05
N ASP A 57 29.97 -39.54 15.99
CA ASP A 57 28.57 -39.19 15.73
C ASP A 57 28.31 -39.27 14.22
N ASP A 58 27.76 -40.40 13.78
CA ASP A 58 27.42 -40.65 12.38
C ASP A 58 26.38 -39.66 11.82
N LYS A 59 25.50 -39.15 12.68
CA LYS A 59 24.46 -38.18 12.31
C LYS A 59 25.07 -36.79 12.04
N ALA A 60 26.18 -36.44 12.69
CA ALA A 60 26.95 -35.23 12.38
C ALA A 60 27.98 -35.41 11.26
N ALA A 61 28.63 -36.57 11.16
CA ALA A 61 29.75 -36.81 10.26
C ALA A 61 29.37 -36.72 8.77
N ARG A 62 28.33 -37.45 8.33
CA ARG A 62 27.93 -37.51 6.91
C ARG A 62 27.42 -36.15 6.37
N PRO A 63 26.61 -35.36 7.12
CA PRO A 63 26.28 -34.00 6.72
C PRO A 63 27.48 -33.04 6.67
N LEU A 64 28.47 -33.19 7.56
CA LEU A 64 29.67 -32.35 7.54
C LEU A 64 30.57 -32.66 6.34
N HIS A 65 30.78 -33.94 6.01
CA HIS A 65 31.55 -34.36 4.82
C HIS A 65 30.96 -33.76 3.54
N ASN A 66 29.64 -33.85 3.39
CA ASN A 66 28.91 -33.27 2.27
C ASN A 66 29.01 -31.73 2.24
N ALA A 67 28.97 -31.06 3.41
CA ALA A 67 29.12 -29.61 3.50
C ALA A 67 30.52 -29.14 3.07
N CYS A 68 31.60 -29.85 3.48
CA CYS A 68 32.97 -29.54 3.07
C CYS A 68 33.17 -29.73 1.56
N LYS A 69 32.70 -30.85 0.99
CA LYS A 69 32.72 -31.07 -0.48
C LYS A 69 31.93 -30.00 -1.24
N ALA A 70 30.77 -29.59 -0.72
CA ALA A 70 29.95 -28.52 -1.31
C ALA A 70 30.54 -27.11 -1.13
N ALA A 71 31.44 -26.89 -0.16
CA ALA A 71 32.21 -25.65 -0.02
C ALA A 71 33.37 -25.63 -1.04
N LEU A 72 34.12 -26.73 -1.15
CA LEU A 72 35.25 -26.86 -2.08
C LEU A 72 34.80 -26.70 -3.55
N LYS A 73 33.68 -27.31 -3.95
CA LYS A 73 33.10 -27.12 -5.29
C LYS A 73 32.67 -25.68 -5.56
N ARG A 74 32.22 -24.93 -4.54
CA ARG A 74 31.90 -23.50 -4.67
C ARG A 74 33.16 -22.64 -4.83
N ALA A 75 34.20 -22.88 -4.03
CA ALA A 75 35.49 -22.20 -4.16
C ALA A 75 36.11 -22.37 -5.55
N ALA A 76 36.03 -23.57 -6.13
CA ALA A 76 36.47 -23.84 -7.51
C ALA A 76 35.65 -23.09 -8.58
N SER A 77 34.35 -22.89 -8.37
CA SER A 77 33.51 -22.12 -9.31
C SER A 77 33.78 -20.61 -9.30
N THR A 78 34.39 -20.09 -8.23
CA THR A 78 34.76 -18.66 -8.14
C THR A 78 36.14 -18.32 -8.72
N THR A 79 36.99 -19.31 -9.03
CA THR A 79 38.36 -19.06 -9.53
C THR A 79 38.51 -19.17 -11.06
N SER A 80 37.54 -19.75 -11.79
CA SER A 80 37.60 -19.85 -13.25
C SER A 80 37.16 -18.58 -14.01
N ALA A 81 36.71 -17.54 -13.31
CA ALA A 81 36.08 -16.37 -13.89
C ALA A 81 37.01 -15.14 -14.05
N LYS A 82 38.29 -15.33 -14.44
CA LYS A 82 39.24 -14.21 -14.57
C LYS A 82 40.37 -14.40 -15.61
N ARG A 83 40.04 -14.29 -16.91
CA ARG A 83 40.92 -13.83 -18.01
C ARG A 83 40.14 -13.71 -19.33
N GLY A 84 40.49 -12.71 -20.15
CA GLY A 84 40.04 -12.59 -21.54
C GLY A 84 38.69 -11.89 -21.74
N ALA A 85 38.74 -10.62 -22.15
CA ALA A 85 37.65 -9.99 -22.91
C ALA A 85 38.06 -9.92 -24.39
N PRO A 86 37.09 -10.02 -25.30
CA PRO A 86 37.05 -9.11 -26.44
C PRO A 86 35.73 -8.31 -26.48
N ASP A 87 35.68 -7.33 -27.38
CA ASP A 87 34.58 -6.36 -27.54
C ASP A 87 33.25 -6.94 -28.07
N SER A 88 32.23 -6.06 -28.05
CA SER A 88 30.96 -6.12 -28.80
C SER A 88 29.73 -6.70 -28.07
N THR A 89 29.00 -5.81 -27.39
CA THR A 89 27.54 -5.63 -27.53
C THR A 89 26.63 -6.88 -27.70
N ALA A 90 26.12 -7.42 -26.58
CA ALA A 90 24.80 -8.05 -26.53
C ALA A 90 24.26 -8.08 -25.08
N THR A 91 23.07 -7.53 -24.84
CA THR A 91 22.43 -7.47 -23.50
C THR A 91 21.41 -8.60 -23.30
N ALA A 92 21.74 -9.61 -22.48
CA ALA A 92 20.79 -10.63 -22.04
C ALA A 92 21.22 -11.36 -20.75
N THR A 93 20.71 -10.95 -19.59
CA THR A 93 20.92 -11.65 -18.30
C THR A 93 19.68 -11.65 -17.40
N SER A 94 18.92 -12.76 -17.43
CA SER A 94 17.80 -13.02 -16.52
C SER A 94 18.28 -13.23 -15.06
N PRO A 95 17.65 -12.60 -14.04
CA PRO A 95 18.06 -12.75 -12.64
C PRO A 95 17.66 -14.11 -12.03
N LYS A 96 18.57 -14.73 -11.27
CA LYS A 96 18.30 -15.97 -10.52
C LYS A 96 17.64 -15.67 -9.17
N ARG A 97 16.53 -16.36 -8.87
CA ARG A 97 15.82 -16.31 -7.57
C ARG A 97 16.75 -16.50 -6.37
N THR A 98 16.89 -15.47 -5.54
CA THR A 98 17.48 -15.55 -4.21
C THR A 98 16.39 -15.88 -3.17
N LYS A 99 16.66 -16.84 -2.28
CA LYS A 99 15.80 -17.10 -1.11
C LYS A 99 16.30 -16.27 0.07
N THR A 100 15.56 -15.24 0.47
CA THR A 100 15.83 -14.47 1.68
C THR A 100 15.39 -15.24 2.93
N THR A 101 16.34 -15.91 3.60
CA THR A 101 16.16 -16.35 4.99
C THR A 101 16.59 -15.26 5.94
N THR A 102 15.65 -14.72 6.71
CA THR A 102 15.87 -13.65 7.70
C THR A 102 16.95 -14.05 8.71
N ASN A 103 17.91 -13.15 8.97
CA ASN A 103 18.90 -13.32 10.04
C ASN A 103 19.36 -11.93 10.52
N PRO A 104 19.39 -11.60 11.83
CA PRO A 104 19.34 -10.18 12.26
C PRO A 104 20.69 -9.42 12.32
N PHE A 105 21.78 -9.98 11.79
CA PHE A 105 23.14 -9.49 12.10
C PHE A 105 24.14 -9.58 10.93
N MET A 106 23.83 -8.90 9.82
CA MET A 106 24.79 -8.45 8.80
C MET A 106 24.28 -7.16 8.15
N PRO A 107 25.16 -6.33 7.54
CA PRO A 107 24.74 -5.10 6.89
C PRO A 107 23.78 -5.35 5.72
N ARG A 108 22.94 -4.36 5.44
CA ARG A 108 21.93 -4.34 4.38
C ARG A 108 22.42 -4.98 3.08
N SER A 109 21.73 -6.03 2.64
CA SER A 109 21.65 -6.29 1.19
C SER A 109 20.99 -5.07 0.55
N ALA A 110 21.50 -4.60 -0.59
CA ALA A 110 21.10 -3.32 -1.16
C ALA A 110 19.57 -3.17 -1.20
N GLU A 111 19.06 -2.16 -0.51
CA GLU A 111 17.66 -1.77 -0.54
C GLU A 111 17.40 -1.20 -1.95
N LEU A 112 16.74 -1.98 -2.81
CA LEU A 112 16.34 -1.56 -4.16
C LEU A 112 15.59 -0.23 -4.06
N THR A 113 15.85 0.68 -4.99
CA THR A 113 15.12 1.96 -5.01
C THR A 113 13.62 1.73 -5.19
N PRO A 114 12.77 2.64 -4.70
CA PRO A 114 11.32 2.57 -4.89
C PRO A 114 10.91 2.27 -6.33
N GLN A 115 11.63 2.84 -7.30
CA GLN A 115 11.38 2.72 -8.74
C GLN A 115 11.84 1.36 -9.30
N GLU A 116 13.04 0.88 -8.94
CA GLU A 116 13.51 -0.47 -9.35
C GLU A 116 12.60 -1.58 -8.81
N PHE A 117 12.02 -1.39 -7.62
CA PHE A 117 11.08 -2.34 -7.05
C PHE A 117 9.77 -2.43 -7.87
N GLU A 118 9.17 -1.31 -8.23
CA GLU A 118 7.95 -1.32 -9.07
C GLU A 118 8.25 -1.83 -10.49
N ALA A 119 9.38 -1.46 -11.09
CA ALA A 119 9.82 -1.99 -12.37
C ALA A 119 9.98 -3.54 -12.34
N SER A 120 10.47 -4.09 -11.22
CA SER A 120 10.55 -5.55 -11.03
C SER A 120 9.19 -6.26 -10.93
N LEU A 121 8.11 -5.48 -10.74
CA LEU A 121 6.73 -5.96 -10.62
C LEU A 121 5.88 -5.72 -11.87
N GLU A 122 6.41 -5.08 -12.91
CA GLU A 122 5.69 -4.80 -14.16
C GLU A 122 5.03 -6.05 -14.77
N LEU A 123 3.90 -5.86 -15.42
CA LEU A 123 3.11 -6.93 -16.05
C LEU A 123 3.19 -6.80 -17.57
N PRO A 124 3.14 -7.92 -18.33
CA PRO A 124 3.06 -7.86 -19.79
C PRO A 124 1.82 -7.09 -20.25
N LEU A 125 1.90 -6.46 -21.41
CA LEU A 125 0.84 -5.66 -22.00
C LEU A 125 0.88 -5.77 -23.53
N CYS A 126 -0.26 -5.99 -24.17
CA CYS A 126 -0.40 -5.96 -25.62
C CYS A 126 -1.73 -5.27 -25.97
N LEU A 127 -1.67 -4.09 -26.59
CA LEU A 127 -2.84 -3.27 -26.98
C LEU A 127 -3.29 -3.54 -28.43
N ASP A 128 -3.01 -4.73 -28.94
CA ASP A 128 -3.30 -5.15 -30.32
C ASP A 128 -4.73 -5.70 -30.39
N GLU A 129 -5.67 -4.87 -30.86
CA GLU A 129 -7.10 -5.20 -30.92
C GLU A 129 -7.39 -6.43 -31.78
N GLU A 130 -6.70 -6.61 -32.92
CA GLU A 130 -6.89 -7.78 -33.78
C GLU A 130 -6.44 -9.06 -33.08
N ARG A 131 -5.31 -9.03 -32.38
CA ARG A 131 -4.82 -10.18 -31.61
C ARG A 131 -5.69 -10.47 -30.39
N ILE A 132 -6.20 -9.45 -29.70
CA ILE A 132 -7.14 -9.60 -28.60
C ILE A 132 -8.43 -10.28 -29.09
N ALA A 133 -9.05 -9.76 -30.15
CA ALA A 133 -10.32 -10.26 -30.68
C ALA A 133 -10.25 -11.72 -31.17
N ASN A 134 -9.09 -12.16 -31.67
CA ASN A 134 -8.87 -13.52 -32.17
C ASN A 134 -8.40 -14.53 -31.09
N THR A 135 -8.25 -14.12 -29.82
CA THR A 135 -7.68 -14.99 -28.77
C THR A 135 -8.72 -15.48 -27.77
N VAL A 136 -8.71 -16.79 -27.48
CA VAL A 136 -9.57 -17.44 -26.48
C VAL A 136 -8.74 -17.97 -25.31
N ILE A 137 -8.95 -17.39 -24.13
CA ILE A 137 -8.24 -17.71 -22.88
C ILE A 137 -9.17 -18.49 -21.94
N GLU A 138 -8.71 -19.62 -21.42
CA GLU A 138 -9.42 -20.38 -20.39
C GLU A 138 -8.72 -20.19 -19.03
N THR A 139 -9.49 -19.80 -18.01
CA THR A 139 -8.94 -19.51 -16.69
C THR A 139 -9.97 -19.60 -15.57
N ASN A 140 -9.49 -19.63 -14.34
CA ASN A 140 -10.33 -19.59 -13.13
C ASN A 140 -10.85 -18.15 -12.90
N ARG A 141 -11.98 -18.01 -12.21
CA ARG A 141 -12.54 -16.68 -11.89
C ARG A 141 -11.61 -15.82 -11.02
N ALA A 142 -10.90 -16.42 -10.06
CA ALA A 142 -10.04 -15.68 -9.13
C ALA A 142 -8.88 -14.88 -9.78
N PRO A 143 -8.07 -15.45 -10.70
CA PRO A 143 -7.03 -14.67 -11.40
C PRO A 143 -7.61 -13.64 -12.38
N LEU A 144 -8.76 -13.92 -13.01
CA LEU A 144 -9.45 -12.92 -13.84
C LEU A 144 -9.89 -11.70 -13.02
N VAL A 145 -10.53 -11.93 -11.87
CA VAL A 145 -10.90 -10.85 -10.92
C VAL A 145 -9.66 -10.13 -10.38
N LEU A 146 -8.53 -10.81 -10.20
CA LEU A 146 -7.27 -10.16 -9.80
C LEU A 146 -6.73 -9.23 -10.89
N ALA A 147 -6.71 -9.66 -12.16
CA ALA A 147 -6.28 -8.83 -13.28
C ALA A 147 -7.19 -7.60 -13.45
N PHE A 148 -8.50 -7.83 -13.40
CA PHE A 148 -9.53 -6.80 -13.46
C PHE A 148 -9.40 -5.79 -12.30
N ALA A 149 -9.17 -6.25 -11.07
CA ALA A 149 -8.98 -5.36 -9.91
C ALA A 149 -7.73 -4.48 -10.03
N VAL A 150 -6.62 -5.02 -10.58
CA VAL A 150 -5.35 -4.28 -10.74
C VAL A 150 -5.47 -3.17 -11.77
N GLU A 151 -6.17 -3.40 -12.88
CA GLU A 151 -6.44 -2.35 -13.87
C GLU A 151 -7.58 -1.41 -13.43
N ALA A 152 -8.63 -1.88 -12.75
CA ALA A 152 -9.63 -0.98 -12.17
C ALA A 152 -8.99 0.04 -11.20
N LEU A 153 -8.08 -0.42 -10.33
CA LEU A 153 -7.34 0.42 -9.39
C LEU A 153 -6.42 1.47 -10.07
N ARG A 154 -6.06 1.31 -11.36
CA ARG A 154 -5.37 2.36 -12.14
C ARG A 154 -6.24 3.61 -12.28
N HIS A 155 -7.55 3.42 -12.42
CA HIS A 155 -8.51 4.50 -12.68
C HIS A 155 -9.24 4.95 -11.40
N THR A 156 -9.46 4.05 -10.43
CA THR A 156 -10.11 4.42 -9.15
C THR A 156 -9.12 4.98 -8.13
N MET A 157 -7.84 4.59 -8.18
CA MET A 157 -6.79 5.03 -7.24
C MET A 157 -5.44 5.25 -7.96
N PRO A 158 -5.34 6.23 -8.88
CA PRO A 158 -4.13 6.43 -9.69
C PRO A 158 -2.85 6.60 -8.86
N ASP A 159 -2.92 7.34 -7.74
CA ASP A 159 -1.85 7.55 -6.74
C ASP A 159 -1.21 6.27 -6.18
N GLN A 160 -1.84 5.10 -6.32
CA GLN A 160 -1.31 3.84 -5.80
C GLN A 160 -0.32 3.20 -6.79
N PRO A 161 0.91 2.83 -6.38
CA PRO A 161 1.86 2.13 -7.23
C PRO A 161 1.40 0.70 -7.56
N LEU A 162 2.01 0.07 -8.58
CA LEU A 162 1.63 -1.26 -9.05
C LEU A 162 1.68 -2.33 -7.94
N SER A 163 2.68 -2.28 -7.05
CA SER A 163 2.76 -3.15 -5.87
C SER A 163 1.56 -3.00 -4.92
N SER A 164 1.09 -1.78 -4.71
CA SER A 164 -0.11 -1.48 -3.92
C SER A 164 -1.37 -1.95 -4.64
N ARG A 165 -1.50 -1.70 -5.95
CA ARG A 165 -2.63 -2.22 -6.76
C ARG A 165 -2.72 -3.75 -6.72
N LEU A 166 -1.59 -4.45 -6.86
CA LEU A 166 -1.46 -5.90 -6.73
C LEU A 166 -1.85 -6.41 -5.34
N SER A 167 -1.46 -5.71 -4.27
CA SER A 167 -1.77 -6.05 -2.88
C SER A 167 -3.26 -5.88 -2.55
N LEU A 168 -3.84 -4.74 -2.93
CA LEU A 168 -5.26 -4.42 -2.72
C LEU A 168 -6.16 -5.37 -3.53
N GLY A 169 -5.86 -5.60 -4.81
CA GLY A 169 -6.58 -6.59 -5.62
C GLY A 169 -6.52 -8.00 -5.05
N GLN A 170 -5.37 -8.42 -4.51
CA GLN A 170 -5.22 -9.71 -3.85
C GLN A 170 -6.03 -9.82 -2.55
N ALA A 171 -6.20 -8.73 -1.80
CA ALA A 171 -7.05 -8.66 -0.62
C ALA A 171 -8.55 -8.84 -0.96
N VAL A 172 -9.04 -8.12 -1.99
CA VAL A 172 -10.41 -8.28 -2.51
C VAL A 172 -10.66 -9.71 -2.97
N VAL A 173 -9.75 -10.29 -3.75
CA VAL A 173 -9.85 -11.67 -4.24
C VAL A 173 -9.82 -12.68 -3.07
N SER A 174 -9.00 -12.44 -2.04
CA SER A 174 -8.95 -13.25 -0.83
C SER A 174 -10.31 -13.26 -0.12
N ALA A 175 -10.85 -12.08 0.22
CA ALA A 175 -12.14 -11.92 0.91
C ALA A 175 -13.32 -12.50 0.10
N ASN A 176 -13.36 -12.25 -1.21
CA ASN A 176 -14.41 -12.75 -2.08
C ASN A 176 -14.32 -14.29 -2.28
N SER A 177 -13.11 -14.85 -2.36
CA SER A 177 -12.93 -16.32 -2.40
C SER A 177 -13.37 -16.99 -1.08
N ARG A 178 -13.06 -16.38 0.07
CA ARG A 178 -13.49 -16.83 1.40
C ARG A 178 -15.02 -16.80 1.52
N SER A 179 -15.65 -15.70 1.12
CA SER A 179 -17.11 -15.54 1.09
C SER A 179 -17.77 -16.58 0.18
N LYS A 180 -17.23 -16.80 -1.02
CA LYS A 180 -17.78 -17.81 -1.94
C LYS A 180 -17.60 -19.24 -1.42
N ALA A 181 -16.50 -19.54 -0.72
CA ALA A 181 -16.29 -20.84 -0.10
C ALA A 181 -17.24 -21.12 1.09
N VAL A 182 -17.72 -20.10 1.80
CA VAL A 182 -18.84 -20.24 2.76
C VAL A 182 -20.15 -20.51 2.02
N SER A 183 -20.45 -19.72 0.98
CA SER A 183 -21.65 -19.91 0.13
C SER A 183 -21.73 -21.30 -0.53
N LEU A 184 -20.59 -21.96 -0.76
CA LEU A 184 -20.51 -23.32 -1.30
C LEU A 184 -20.39 -24.41 -0.22
N GLY A 185 -20.45 -24.07 1.07
CA GLY A 185 -20.34 -25.00 2.19
C GLY A 185 -18.95 -25.64 2.39
N LEU A 186 -17.96 -25.24 1.60
CA LEU A 186 -16.60 -25.78 1.61
C LEU A 186 -15.81 -25.35 2.85
N ASN A 187 -16.06 -24.14 3.35
CA ASN A 187 -15.51 -23.63 4.61
C ASN A 187 -16.64 -23.37 5.61
N ARG A 188 -16.40 -23.67 6.88
CA ARG A 188 -17.32 -23.44 8.00
C ARG A 188 -16.72 -22.46 9.00
N GLY A 189 -17.58 -21.77 9.76
CA GLY A 189 -17.19 -20.74 10.71
C GLY A 189 -16.90 -19.37 10.06
N PRO A 190 -16.96 -18.30 10.86
CA PRO A 190 -16.89 -16.92 10.38
C PRO A 190 -15.56 -16.56 9.69
N SER A 191 -15.60 -15.52 8.87
CA SER A 191 -14.38 -14.91 8.32
C SER A 191 -13.56 -14.23 9.43
N ALA A 192 -12.28 -13.99 9.18
CA ALA A 192 -11.46 -13.22 10.12
C ALA A 192 -12.05 -11.80 10.34
N GLU A 193 -12.64 -11.18 9.31
CA GLU A 193 -13.30 -9.87 9.40
C GLU A 193 -14.53 -9.91 10.33
N GLU A 194 -15.33 -10.97 10.29
CA GLU A 194 -16.46 -11.21 11.22
C GLU A 194 -16.03 -11.53 12.66
N GLU A 195 -14.79 -12.02 12.86
CA GLU A 195 -14.18 -12.27 14.16
C GLU A 195 -13.44 -11.04 14.74
N GLY A 196 -13.58 -9.87 14.12
CA GLY A 196 -12.99 -8.61 14.56
C GLY A 196 -11.52 -8.41 14.15
N TRP A 197 -10.94 -9.29 13.34
CA TRP A 197 -9.56 -9.11 12.84
C TRP A 197 -9.51 -7.94 11.86
N GLY A 198 -8.74 -6.91 12.22
CA GLY A 198 -8.66 -5.65 11.45
C GLY A 198 -9.52 -4.51 12.00
N GLU A 199 -10.27 -4.72 13.10
CA GLU A 199 -10.91 -3.61 13.81
C GLU A 199 -9.88 -2.53 14.20
N GLY A 200 -10.25 -1.26 14.00
CA GLY A 200 -9.38 -0.11 14.26
C GLY A 200 -8.29 0.15 13.21
N GLN A 201 -8.12 -0.72 12.21
CA GLN A 201 -7.27 -0.42 11.05
C GLN A 201 -8.02 0.49 10.05
N PRO A 202 -7.32 1.33 9.28
CA PRO A 202 -7.91 2.04 8.16
C PRO A 202 -8.58 1.07 7.17
N ARG A 203 -9.73 1.44 6.63
CA ARG A 203 -10.42 0.68 5.58
C ARG A 203 -10.58 1.54 4.34
N VAL A 204 -10.48 0.91 3.17
CA VAL A 204 -10.57 1.53 1.85
C VAL A 204 -11.46 0.64 0.98
N LYS A 205 -12.29 1.25 0.14
CA LYS A 205 -13.26 0.55 -0.71
C LYS A 205 -12.65 0.22 -2.07
N VAL A 206 -12.71 -1.04 -2.48
CA VAL A 206 -12.18 -1.54 -3.76
C VAL A 206 -13.15 -2.55 -4.35
N LEU A 207 -13.58 -2.33 -5.60
CA LEU A 207 -14.64 -3.09 -6.29
C LEU A 207 -15.90 -3.21 -5.42
N GLY A 208 -16.34 -2.09 -4.85
CA GLY A 208 -17.53 -2.03 -4.01
C GLY A 208 -17.37 -2.63 -2.59
N ARG A 209 -16.30 -3.38 -2.30
CA ARG A 209 -16.05 -4.01 -0.99
C ARG A 209 -15.02 -3.22 -0.18
N GLU A 210 -15.28 -3.08 1.12
CA GLU A 210 -14.32 -2.52 2.07
C GLU A 210 -13.19 -3.52 2.37
N VAL A 211 -11.95 -3.02 2.40
CA VAL A 211 -10.73 -3.78 2.67
C VAL A 211 -9.92 -3.06 3.75
N ALA A 212 -9.43 -3.78 4.75
CA ALA A 212 -8.51 -3.24 5.75
C ALA A 212 -7.10 -3.04 5.15
N VAL A 213 -6.51 -1.86 5.35
CA VAL A 213 -5.25 -1.45 4.72
C VAL A 213 -4.23 -0.91 5.71
N LEU A 214 -2.94 -1.02 5.35
CA LEU A 214 -1.81 -0.50 6.09
C LEU A 214 -1.02 0.51 5.25
N LYS A 215 -0.74 1.69 5.80
CA LYS A 215 0.02 2.77 5.15
C LYS A 215 1.51 2.43 5.01
N ARG A 216 2.13 2.80 3.88
CA ARG A 216 3.59 2.67 3.63
C ARG A 216 4.30 3.99 3.96
N GLY A 217 4.70 4.15 5.22
CA GLY A 217 5.48 5.31 5.64
C GLY A 217 6.81 5.44 4.86
N GLY A 218 7.10 6.65 4.37
CA GLY A 218 8.34 6.96 3.65
C GLY A 218 8.40 6.49 2.19
N TYR A 219 7.27 6.09 1.59
CA TYR A 219 7.19 5.68 0.19
C TYR A 219 6.36 6.70 -0.62
N GLU A 220 7.03 7.71 -1.19
CA GLU A 220 6.43 8.63 -2.16
C GLU A 220 6.50 8.01 -3.57
N TRP A 221 5.35 7.89 -4.24
CA TRP A 221 5.27 7.50 -5.65
C TRP A 221 4.58 8.60 -6.45
N ARG A 222 5.06 8.82 -7.67
CA ARG A 222 4.45 9.68 -8.68
C ARG A 222 4.73 9.03 -10.03
N GLU A 223 3.70 8.85 -10.84
CA GLU A 223 3.87 8.43 -12.22
C GLU A 223 4.64 9.53 -12.98
N SER A 224 5.81 9.20 -13.53
CA SER A 224 6.55 10.11 -14.40
C SER A 224 5.71 10.35 -15.64
N ALA A 225 5.16 11.57 -15.78
CA ALA A 225 4.42 11.96 -16.97
C ALA A 225 5.27 11.67 -18.21
N THR A 226 4.83 10.69 -19.01
CA THR A 226 5.60 10.25 -20.18
C THR A 226 5.58 11.37 -21.19
N THR A 227 6.73 12.02 -21.41
CA THR A 227 6.87 13.07 -22.42
C THR A 227 6.59 12.49 -23.79
N THR A 228 5.38 12.67 -24.29
CA THR A 228 5.07 12.46 -25.70
C THR A 228 5.88 13.48 -26.50
N THR A 229 6.98 13.03 -27.11
CA THR A 229 7.85 13.85 -27.96
C THR A 229 7.12 14.22 -29.24
N ALA A 230 6.22 15.21 -29.15
CA ALA A 230 5.54 15.78 -30.29
C ALA A 230 6.56 16.51 -31.18
N THR A 231 6.86 15.94 -32.35
CA THR A 231 7.81 16.49 -33.32
C THR A 231 7.27 17.79 -33.93
N ALA A 232 7.52 18.91 -33.26
CA ALA A 232 7.18 20.24 -33.77
C ALA A 232 8.03 20.57 -35.01
N THR A 233 7.44 20.42 -36.19
CA THR A 233 8.07 20.82 -37.45
C THR A 233 8.12 22.35 -37.51
N ALA A 234 9.27 22.92 -37.89
CA ALA A 234 9.45 24.37 -37.91
C ALA A 234 8.61 25.04 -39.02
N THR A 235 8.05 26.21 -38.73
CA THR A 235 7.62 27.17 -39.75
C THR A 235 7.84 28.59 -39.21
N THR A 236 8.54 29.42 -39.98
CA THR A 236 9.03 30.74 -39.53
C THR A 236 8.02 31.85 -39.82
N GLY A 237 7.93 32.85 -38.94
CA GLY A 237 7.19 34.09 -39.15
C GLY A 237 7.64 35.15 -38.14
N GLU A 238 7.95 36.36 -38.61
CA GLU A 238 8.60 37.44 -37.83
C GLU A 238 7.75 38.72 -37.79
N GLY A 239 7.96 39.54 -36.74
CA GLY A 239 7.49 40.93 -36.64
C GLY A 239 6.04 41.12 -36.17
N ASP A 240 5.66 42.25 -35.57
CA ASP A 240 6.45 43.32 -34.93
C ASP A 240 5.58 44.02 -33.86
N GLY A 241 6.15 44.93 -33.06
CA GLY A 241 5.50 45.56 -31.90
C GLY A 241 4.55 46.74 -32.20
N GLY A 242 3.92 47.26 -31.13
CA GLY A 242 3.10 48.48 -31.18
C GLY A 242 2.34 48.77 -29.87
N GLU A 243 2.68 49.86 -29.19
CA GLU A 243 1.95 50.41 -28.03
C GLU A 243 0.89 51.44 -28.50
N GLY A 244 -0.25 51.62 -27.79
CA GLY A 244 -1.20 52.68 -28.21
C GLY A 244 -2.60 52.80 -27.55
N SER A 245 -2.65 53.19 -26.28
CA SER A 245 -3.57 54.22 -25.70
C SER A 245 -5.10 54.33 -26.02
N VAL A 246 -5.90 54.28 -24.94
CA VAL A 246 -7.15 55.04 -24.57
C VAL A 246 -8.52 54.94 -25.31
N ALA A 247 -9.56 55.13 -24.47
CA ALA A 247 -10.95 55.57 -24.70
C ALA A 247 -11.98 54.58 -25.32
N GLU A 248 -13.28 54.58 -24.97
CA GLU A 248 -14.07 55.05 -23.80
C GLU A 248 -15.53 54.47 -23.92
N THR A 249 -16.43 54.73 -22.94
CA THR A 249 -17.90 54.97 -23.14
C THR A 249 -18.91 53.97 -22.52
N THR A 250 -19.36 54.26 -21.28
CA THR A 250 -20.73 54.00 -20.71
C THR A 250 -21.18 52.54 -20.42
N THR A 251 -22.21 52.26 -19.60
CA THR A 251 -23.21 53.09 -18.86
C THR A 251 -23.45 52.57 -17.43
N ALA A 252 -24.23 53.27 -16.59
CA ALA A 252 -24.23 53.12 -15.13
C ALA A 252 -25.47 52.46 -14.47
N THR A 253 -25.21 51.79 -13.34
CA THR A 253 -25.90 51.82 -12.02
C THR A 253 -27.38 52.21 -11.90
N SER A 254 -28.16 51.41 -11.16
CA SER A 254 -29.29 51.90 -10.31
C SER A 254 -29.69 50.95 -9.18
N GLN A 255 -30.37 51.49 -8.16
CA GLN A 255 -30.60 50.93 -6.81
C GLN A 255 -31.82 51.64 -6.16
N VAL A 256 -32.58 51.17 -5.15
CA VAL A 256 -32.70 49.89 -4.38
C VAL A 256 -34.00 49.94 -3.53
N LYS A 257 -34.37 48.82 -2.87
CA LYS A 257 -35.17 48.68 -1.61
C LYS A 257 -36.68 48.33 -1.65
N THR A 258 -36.97 47.37 -0.76
CA THR A 258 -38.20 46.90 -0.06
C THR A 258 -38.91 47.97 0.80
N GLU A 259 -40.07 47.77 1.48
CA GLU A 259 -40.91 46.58 1.87
C GLU A 259 -42.41 46.86 1.46
N PRO A 260 -43.56 46.77 2.20
CA PRO A 260 -43.91 46.25 3.54
C PRO A 260 -45.13 45.26 3.67
N HIS A 261 -44.95 44.17 4.44
CA HIS A 261 -45.87 43.60 5.46
C HIS A 261 -47.26 42.93 5.14
N SER A 262 -47.31 41.59 5.36
CA SER A 262 -48.25 40.80 6.20
C SER A 262 -49.79 40.79 6.03
N ILE A 263 -50.41 39.59 5.84
CA ILE A 263 -51.53 38.98 6.65
C ILE A 263 -51.43 37.41 6.66
N THR A 264 -51.93 36.79 7.74
CA THR A 264 -52.01 35.35 8.16
C THR A 264 -52.83 34.37 7.29
N SER A 265 -52.39 33.08 7.13
CA SER A 265 -53.11 31.85 7.60
C SER A 265 -52.61 30.46 7.10
N THR A 266 -52.32 29.56 8.06
CA THR A 266 -52.68 28.11 8.13
C THR A 266 -52.19 27.04 7.10
N SER A 267 -51.63 25.95 7.67
CA SER A 267 -51.48 24.55 7.19
C SER A 267 -50.22 24.08 6.42
N ASN A 268 -49.91 22.79 6.64
CA ASN A 268 -49.11 21.85 5.83
C ASN A 268 -47.57 21.99 5.73
N ASN A 269 -46.93 21.43 6.77
CA ASN A 269 -45.60 20.80 6.83
C ASN A 269 -44.82 20.53 5.50
N PRO A 270 -43.65 21.18 5.30
CA PRO A 270 -42.65 20.75 4.33
C PRO A 270 -41.27 20.41 4.94
N LEU A 271 -40.89 19.14 4.83
CA LEU A 271 -39.54 18.63 4.55
C LEU A 271 -38.33 19.52 4.96
N THR A 272 -37.87 19.40 6.20
CA THR A 272 -36.53 19.90 6.58
C THR A 272 -35.44 19.02 5.94
N ILE A 273 -34.66 19.60 5.02
CA ILE A 273 -33.40 18.98 4.56
C ILE A 273 -32.38 19.13 5.71
N THR A 274 -32.31 18.10 6.57
CA THR A 274 -31.43 18.11 7.73
C THR A 274 -29.96 18.01 7.30
N SER A 275 -29.23 19.13 7.37
CA SER A 275 -27.77 19.12 7.21
C SER A 275 -27.13 18.15 8.21
N PRO A 276 -26.14 17.34 7.82
CA PRO A 276 -25.55 16.33 8.70
C PRO A 276 -24.93 17.00 9.94
N LYS A 277 -25.33 16.51 11.13
CA LYS A 277 -24.82 17.01 12.41
C LYS A 277 -23.31 16.71 12.53
N PRO A 278 -22.46 17.65 12.94
CA PRO A 278 -21.01 17.45 13.02
C PRO A 278 -20.65 16.32 14.00
N THR A 279 -19.97 15.30 13.49
CA THR A 279 -19.48 14.17 14.28
C THR A 279 -18.28 14.59 15.13
N TRP A 280 -18.45 14.55 16.46
CA TRP A 280 -17.37 14.77 17.42
C TRP A 280 -16.84 13.44 17.96
N SER A 281 -15.53 13.24 17.87
CA SER A 281 -14.84 12.27 18.71
C SER A 281 -14.70 12.80 20.14
N THR A 282 -14.37 11.92 21.08
CA THR A 282 -14.15 12.30 22.48
C THR A 282 -13.16 11.31 23.09
N SER A 283 -12.16 11.80 23.81
CA SER A 283 -11.22 10.96 24.55
C SER A 283 -11.93 10.28 25.73
N GLN A 284 -11.29 9.25 26.30
CA GLN A 284 -11.62 8.87 27.68
C GLN A 284 -11.32 10.06 28.62
N PRO A 285 -12.09 10.24 29.71
CA PRO A 285 -11.78 11.24 30.73
C PRO A 285 -10.54 10.81 31.51
N ILE A 286 -9.58 11.72 31.69
CA ILE A 286 -8.39 11.49 32.52
C ILE A 286 -8.44 12.43 33.71
N THR A 287 -8.44 11.87 34.92
CA THR A 287 -8.52 12.61 36.19
C THR A 287 -7.26 12.41 37.02
N LEU A 288 -6.70 13.49 37.56
CA LEU A 288 -5.58 13.47 38.50
C LEU A 288 -5.74 14.59 39.53
N LYS A 289 -5.68 14.27 40.83
CA LYS A 289 -5.91 15.21 41.95
C LYS A 289 -7.17 16.07 41.69
N ASP A 290 -8.27 15.35 41.42
CA ASP A 290 -9.62 15.81 41.10
C ASP A 290 -9.75 16.74 39.86
N SER A 291 -8.64 17.14 39.25
CA SER A 291 -8.64 17.85 37.97
C SER A 291 -8.89 16.86 36.84
N THR A 292 -9.94 17.08 36.05
CA THR A 292 -10.37 16.18 34.98
C THR A 292 -10.17 16.82 33.61
N PHE A 293 -9.71 16.03 32.64
CA PHE A 293 -9.42 16.43 31.27
C PHE A 293 -10.23 15.58 30.28
N ILE A 294 -10.85 16.22 29.29
CA ILE A 294 -11.53 15.55 28.17
C ILE A 294 -11.21 16.33 26.88
N ALA A 295 -10.63 15.65 25.88
CA ALA A 295 -10.46 16.23 24.55
C ALA A 295 -11.57 15.75 23.60
N ARG A 296 -11.93 16.59 22.62
CA ARG A 296 -12.89 16.30 21.55
C ARG A 296 -12.33 16.79 20.23
N ALA A 297 -12.49 16.02 19.16
CA ALA A 297 -12.01 16.40 17.83
C ALA A 297 -13.11 16.26 16.77
N THR A 298 -13.08 17.11 15.75
CA THR A 298 -14.00 17.06 14.60
C THR A 298 -13.31 17.53 13.32
N THR A 299 -13.95 17.31 12.18
CA THR A 299 -13.55 17.90 10.89
C THR A 299 -13.82 19.40 10.87
N LEU A 300 -12.91 20.17 10.27
CA LEU A 300 -13.07 21.62 10.09
C LEU A 300 -12.50 22.02 8.73
N THR A 301 -13.36 22.27 7.74
CA THR A 301 -12.92 22.52 6.35
C THR A 301 -12.56 23.99 6.11
N ASP A 302 -13.24 24.93 6.77
CA ASP A 302 -12.96 26.37 6.65
C ASP A 302 -12.91 27.06 8.03
N PRO A 303 -12.01 28.05 8.27
CA PRO A 303 -11.92 28.75 9.55
C PRO A 303 -13.23 29.37 10.06
N SER A 304 -14.13 29.79 9.16
CA SER A 304 -15.43 30.37 9.55
C SER A 304 -16.31 29.40 10.33
N GLN A 305 -16.21 28.10 10.02
CA GLN A 305 -17.00 27.04 10.66
C GLN A 305 -16.60 26.82 12.13
N ARG A 306 -15.40 27.23 12.56
CA ARG A 306 -14.90 27.01 13.93
C ARG A 306 -15.88 27.50 14.97
N LYS A 307 -16.32 28.75 14.87
CA LYS A 307 -17.16 29.38 15.90
C LYS A 307 -18.53 28.68 16.00
N PRO A 308 -19.31 28.51 14.91
CA PRO A 308 -20.53 27.71 14.93
C PRO A 308 -20.35 26.30 15.49
N LEU A 309 -19.25 25.60 15.18
CA LEU A 309 -18.98 24.25 15.69
C LEU A 309 -18.73 24.23 17.21
N ILE A 310 -17.94 25.18 17.73
CA ILE A 310 -17.70 25.29 19.18
C ILE A 310 -18.97 25.75 19.91
N ASP A 311 -19.68 26.75 19.39
CA ASP A 311 -20.93 27.22 19.98
C ASP A 311 -21.98 26.09 20.03
N THR A 312 -22.08 25.26 18.97
CA THR A 312 -22.94 24.08 18.92
C THR A 312 -22.50 23.02 19.94
N LEU A 313 -21.20 22.74 20.06
CA LEU A 313 -20.68 21.78 21.04
C LEU A 313 -20.97 22.20 22.50
N LEU A 314 -20.86 23.49 22.80
CA LEU A 314 -21.18 24.05 24.12
C LEU A 314 -22.69 24.03 24.40
N HIS A 315 -23.54 24.08 23.37
CA HIS A 315 -24.99 23.95 23.52
C HIS A 315 -25.44 22.49 23.68
N ASP A 316 -24.91 21.57 22.85
CA ASP A 316 -25.13 20.12 22.94
C ASP A 316 -24.67 19.55 24.29
N ILE A 317 -23.62 20.13 24.88
CA ILE A 317 -22.98 19.64 26.10
C ILE A 317 -22.83 20.80 27.13
N PRO A 318 -23.91 21.18 27.84
CA PRO A 318 -23.89 22.35 28.73
C PRO A 318 -22.83 22.31 29.84
N HIS A 319 -22.43 21.12 30.31
CA HIS A 319 -21.41 20.97 31.36
C HIS A 319 -20.00 21.41 30.94
N LEU A 320 -19.78 21.71 29.65
CA LEU A 320 -18.55 22.34 29.15
C LEU A 320 -18.51 23.84 29.46
N GLN A 321 -19.66 24.50 29.54
CA GLN A 321 -19.75 25.93 29.89
C GLN A 321 -19.35 26.19 31.36
N THR A 322 -19.52 25.18 32.22
CA THR A 322 -19.09 25.17 33.63
C THR A 322 -17.68 24.61 33.83
N ALA A 323 -16.89 24.44 32.76
CA ALA A 323 -15.49 24.03 32.87
C ALA A 323 -14.56 25.19 33.26
N SER A 324 -13.38 24.86 33.76
CA SER A 324 -12.38 25.86 34.15
C SER A 324 -11.63 26.42 32.94
N HIS A 325 -11.39 25.59 31.92
CA HIS A 325 -10.75 25.95 30.67
C HIS A 325 -11.30 25.11 29.50
N ASN A 326 -11.54 25.73 28.35
CA ASN A 326 -11.90 25.11 27.06
C ASN A 326 -10.91 25.57 25.96
N ALA A 327 -9.64 25.22 26.14
CA ALA A 327 -8.60 25.50 25.16
C ALA A 327 -8.91 24.79 23.82
N TRP A 328 -8.58 25.41 22.69
CA TRP A 328 -8.79 24.80 21.37
C TRP A 328 -7.66 25.12 20.40
N ALA A 329 -7.52 24.28 19.38
CA ALA A 329 -6.65 24.55 18.24
C ALA A 329 -7.18 23.87 16.98
N TYR A 330 -6.87 24.42 15.81
CA TYR A 330 -7.14 23.77 14.53
C TYR A 330 -5.96 23.81 13.58
N ARG A 331 -5.99 22.90 12.60
CA ARG A 331 -5.10 22.86 11.44
C ARG A 331 -5.94 22.60 10.19
N ILE A 332 -5.89 23.51 9.22
CA ILE A 332 -6.61 23.44 7.94
C ILE A 332 -5.60 23.59 6.81
N CYS A 333 -5.59 22.68 5.84
CA CYS A 333 -4.79 22.85 4.62
C CYS A 333 -5.76 23.19 3.48
N PRO A 334 -5.63 24.37 2.83
CA PRO A 334 -6.47 24.65 1.67
C PRO A 334 -6.19 23.61 0.57
N PRO A 335 -7.22 23.13 -0.14
CA PRO A 335 -7.00 22.24 -1.29
C PRO A 335 -6.08 22.94 -2.29
N ARG A 336 -5.13 22.20 -2.88
CA ARG A 336 -4.30 22.74 -3.95
C ARG A 336 -5.19 23.04 -5.15
N ALA A 337 -5.12 24.27 -5.65
CA ALA A 337 -5.74 24.62 -6.93
C ALA A 337 -5.19 23.71 -8.04
N ASN A 338 -6.07 23.25 -8.92
CA ASN A 338 -5.74 22.27 -9.95
C ASN A 338 -4.63 22.78 -10.88
N PHE A 339 -3.75 21.87 -11.31
CA PHE A 339 -2.56 22.15 -12.12
C PHE A 339 -2.85 22.59 -13.57
N PHE A 340 -4.10 22.96 -13.88
CA PHE A 340 -4.64 23.12 -15.24
C PHE A 340 -5.02 24.55 -15.63
N THR A 341 -4.86 25.53 -14.74
CA THR A 341 -5.11 26.95 -15.03
C THR A 341 -3.81 27.76 -14.98
N PRO A 342 -3.22 28.15 -16.12
CA PRO A 342 -2.04 29.02 -16.16
C PRO A 342 -2.45 30.48 -15.88
N SER A 343 -2.80 30.77 -14.62
CA SER A 343 -3.06 32.15 -14.18
C SER A 343 -1.75 32.95 -14.16
N SER A 344 -1.73 34.06 -14.88
CA SER A 344 -0.57 34.94 -15.01
C SER A 344 -0.22 35.69 -13.72
N SER A 345 1.04 36.13 -13.65
CA SER A 345 1.54 37.30 -12.91
C SER A 345 1.06 37.54 -11.47
N SER A 346 2.01 37.36 -10.53
CA SER A 346 1.99 37.90 -9.16
C SER A 346 0.98 37.30 -8.17
N ALA A 347 1.34 36.13 -7.62
CA ALA A 347 0.78 35.68 -6.35
C ALA A 347 1.80 34.83 -5.54
N SER A 348 2.46 35.44 -4.55
CA SER A 348 3.10 34.70 -3.44
C SER A 348 2.08 34.17 -2.42
N SER A 349 0.83 33.96 -2.87
CA SER A 349 -0.31 33.40 -2.14
C SER A 349 -0.16 31.88 -1.97
N SER A 350 0.93 31.53 -1.30
CA SER A 350 1.29 30.23 -0.75
C SER A 350 0.14 29.27 -0.46
N THR A 351 0.37 27.99 -0.75
CA THR A 351 -0.25 26.83 -0.09
C THR A 351 0.17 26.76 1.40
N ARG A 352 -0.12 27.81 2.18
CA ARG A 352 0.14 27.88 3.62
C ARG A 352 -0.99 27.18 4.37
N ILE A 353 -0.64 26.18 5.16
CA ILE A 353 -1.52 25.56 6.14
C ILE A 353 -1.96 26.66 7.12
N ARG A 354 -3.26 26.77 7.37
CA ARG A 354 -3.86 27.71 8.31
C ARG A 354 -3.95 27.03 9.68
N GLU A 355 -3.30 27.61 10.67
CA GLU A 355 -3.24 27.12 12.04
C GLU A 355 -3.59 28.27 13.00
N ASP A 356 -4.42 28.01 13.99
CA ASP A 356 -4.84 28.97 15.02
C ASP A 356 -5.16 28.22 16.33
N SER A 357 -5.03 28.90 17.47
CA SER A 357 -5.22 28.28 18.78
C SER A 357 -5.48 29.28 19.91
N PHE A 358 -6.16 28.81 20.94
CA PHE A 358 -6.57 29.58 22.10
C PHE A 358 -6.34 28.80 23.38
N ASP A 359 -5.69 29.44 24.35
CA ASP A 359 -5.25 28.83 25.61
C ASP A 359 -6.33 28.81 26.72
N ASP A 360 -7.41 29.58 26.56
CA ASP A 360 -8.49 29.80 27.54
C ASP A 360 -8.03 29.96 29.01
N GLY A 361 -7.00 30.76 29.23
CA GLY A 361 -6.41 31.01 30.55
C GLY A 361 -5.38 29.97 31.02
N GLU A 362 -5.25 28.81 30.35
CA GLU A 362 -4.17 27.85 30.59
C GLU A 362 -3.02 28.05 29.59
N THR A 363 -2.18 29.05 29.86
CA THR A 363 -1.08 29.52 29.00
C THR A 363 -0.20 28.39 28.45
N GLY A 364 -0.16 28.25 27.12
CA GLY A 364 0.58 27.24 26.38
C GLY A 364 -0.23 26.03 25.91
N SER A 365 -1.50 25.87 26.33
CA SER A 365 -2.33 24.70 25.99
C SER A 365 -2.72 24.64 24.51
N GLY A 366 -3.17 25.74 23.90
CA GLY A 366 -3.45 25.83 22.46
C GLY A 366 -2.21 25.53 21.60
N ASN A 367 -1.06 26.06 22.02
CA ASN A 367 0.24 25.75 21.40
C ASN A 367 0.65 24.28 21.54
N LEU A 368 0.32 23.62 22.66
CA LEU A 368 0.52 22.18 22.83
C LEU A 368 -0.40 21.38 21.88
N ILE A 369 -1.68 21.74 21.77
CA ILE A 369 -2.63 21.08 20.87
C ILE A 369 -2.17 21.23 19.40
N LEU A 370 -1.75 22.43 18.97
CA LEU A 370 -1.15 22.64 17.64
C LEU A 370 0.07 21.75 17.41
N ARG A 371 0.96 21.61 18.40
CA ARG A 371 2.12 20.75 18.28
C ARG A 371 1.71 19.29 18.10
N ILE A 372 0.74 18.80 18.87
CA ILE A 372 0.23 17.43 18.77
C ILE A 372 -0.44 17.19 17.41
N LEU A 373 -1.20 18.17 16.89
CA LEU A 373 -1.79 18.12 15.53
C LEU A 373 -0.72 18.05 14.43
N ARG A 374 0.37 18.83 14.54
CA ARG A 374 1.51 18.75 13.62
C ARG A 374 2.26 17.41 13.73
N GLU A 375 2.47 16.91 14.94
CA GLU A 375 3.15 15.62 15.22
C GLU A 375 2.35 14.43 14.68
N HIS A 376 1.02 14.44 14.75
CA HIS A 376 0.18 13.36 14.25
C HIS A 376 0.07 13.33 12.71
N GLY A 377 0.22 14.49 12.03
CA GLY A 377 0.16 14.63 10.56
C GLY A 377 -1.16 14.24 9.88
N ALA A 378 -2.10 13.65 10.62
CA ALA A 378 -3.30 13.00 10.11
C ALA A 378 -4.46 13.97 9.94
N GLY A 379 -4.82 14.23 8.69
CA GLY A 379 -5.97 15.06 8.33
C GLY A 379 -5.78 16.52 8.72
N ASP A 380 -5.06 17.28 7.89
CA ASP A 380 -5.36 18.71 7.84
C ASP A 380 -6.85 18.87 7.53
N ASN A 381 -7.49 19.87 8.13
CA ASN A 381 -8.94 20.05 8.30
C ASN A 381 -9.46 19.35 9.57
N THR A 382 -8.76 19.57 10.69
CA THR A 382 -9.11 19.07 12.03
C THR A 382 -9.17 20.20 13.06
N LEU A 383 -10.23 20.21 13.87
CA LEU A 383 -10.41 21.04 15.07
C LEU A 383 -10.36 20.15 16.31
N VAL A 384 -9.66 20.61 17.36
CA VAL A 384 -9.64 19.97 18.69
C VAL A 384 -10.05 20.99 19.75
N VAL A 385 -10.95 20.58 20.64
CA VAL A 385 -11.32 21.29 21.87
C VAL A 385 -10.92 20.44 23.07
N LEU A 386 -10.18 21.01 24.01
CA LEU A 386 -9.66 20.39 25.21
C LEU A 386 -10.29 21.05 26.43
N THR A 387 -11.24 20.36 27.05
CA THR A 387 -11.92 20.84 28.25
C THR A 387 -11.20 20.33 29.50
N ARG A 388 -11.00 21.22 30.47
CA ARG A 388 -10.44 20.92 31.79
C ARG A 388 -11.32 21.47 32.92
N TRP A 389 -11.54 20.64 33.93
CA TRP A 389 -12.08 21.05 35.24
C TRP A 389 -10.95 21.05 36.27
N PHE A 390 -10.89 22.07 37.13
CA PHE A 390 -9.88 22.21 38.16
C PHE A 390 -10.32 21.63 39.51
N GLY A 391 -9.58 20.63 40.00
CA GLY A 391 -9.85 19.93 41.27
C GLY A 391 -9.20 20.57 42.50
N GLY A 392 -9.07 21.90 42.56
CA GLY A 392 -8.47 22.61 43.69
C GLY A 392 -6.93 22.49 43.82
N THR A 393 -6.30 21.44 43.28
CA THR A 393 -4.84 21.22 43.39
C THR A 393 -4.09 21.55 42.10
N MET A 394 -3.03 22.35 42.21
CA MET A 394 -2.15 22.65 41.06
C MET A 394 -1.34 21.42 40.63
N LEU A 395 -1.45 21.05 39.35
CA LEU A 395 -0.79 19.85 38.79
C LEU A 395 0.67 20.08 38.33
N GLY A 396 1.20 21.30 38.38
CA GLY A 396 2.56 21.58 37.90
C GLY A 396 2.76 21.17 36.44
N PRO A 397 3.85 20.45 36.08
CA PRO A 397 4.09 19.96 34.73
C PRO A 397 3.23 18.75 34.31
N ASP A 398 2.70 17.94 35.24
CA ASP A 398 1.99 16.68 34.93
C ASP A 398 0.80 16.89 33.98
N ARG A 399 0.12 18.04 34.11
CA ARG A 399 -1.00 18.42 33.24
C ARG A 399 -0.66 18.34 31.75
N TRP A 400 0.57 18.70 31.35
CA TRP A 400 0.97 18.65 29.95
C TRP A 400 1.04 17.22 29.39
N ARG A 401 1.32 16.22 30.23
CA ARG A 401 1.21 14.80 29.86
C ARG A 401 -0.25 14.42 29.68
N LEU A 402 -1.10 14.68 30.69
CA LEU A 402 -2.53 14.34 30.64
C LEU A 402 -3.25 14.99 29.45
N MET A 403 -2.94 16.26 29.15
CA MET A 403 -3.45 16.98 27.98
C MET A 403 -3.03 16.28 26.67
N ARG A 404 -1.75 15.91 26.54
CA ARG A 404 -1.23 15.18 25.39
C ARG A 404 -1.92 13.83 25.22
N ASP A 405 -2.09 13.08 26.30
CA ASP A 405 -2.74 11.77 26.29
C ASP A 405 -4.21 11.88 25.90
N CYS A 406 -4.95 12.87 26.45
CA CYS A 406 -6.33 13.16 26.06
C CYS A 406 -6.45 13.52 24.58
N VAL A 407 -5.67 14.48 24.09
CA VAL A 407 -5.73 14.94 22.68
C VAL A 407 -5.40 13.80 21.72
N SER A 408 -4.36 13.02 22.01
CA SER A 408 -3.97 11.86 21.19
C SER A 408 -5.08 10.79 21.19
N GLY A 409 -5.71 10.55 22.35
CA GLY A 409 -6.89 9.68 22.46
C GLY A 409 -8.11 10.16 21.68
N ALA A 410 -8.39 11.47 21.67
CA ALA A 410 -9.48 12.04 20.87
C ALA A 410 -9.18 11.98 19.36
N LEU A 411 -7.93 12.12 18.93
CA LEU A 411 -7.52 11.95 17.54
C LEU A 411 -7.62 10.48 17.10
N ALA A 412 -7.21 9.52 17.95
CA ALA A 412 -7.39 8.09 17.70
C ALA A 412 -8.87 7.70 17.63
N GLU A 413 -9.70 8.16 18.58
CA GLU A 413 -11.15 7.98 18.50
C GLU A 413 -11.79 8.68 17.30
N ARG A 414 -11.19 9.75 16.76
CA ARG A 414 -11.67 10.36 15.50
C ARG A 414 -11.36 9.45 14.31
N LEU A 415 -10.15 8.89 14.21
CA LEU A 415 -9.82 7.92 13.17
C LEU A 415 -10.75 6.69 13.24
N ARG A 416 -11.13 6.25 14.44
CA ARG A 416 -12.07 5.12 14.64
C ARG A 416 -13.54 5.47 14.36
N LYS A 417 -14.01 6.64 14.80
CA LYS A 417 -15.43 7.05 14.72
C LYS A 417 -15.84 7.73 13.43
N THR A 418 -14.93 8.45 12.76
CA THR A 418 -15.31 9.16 11.53
C THR A 418 -15.73 8.13 10.49
N GLY A 419 -14.97 7.03 10.35
CA GLY A 419 -15.34 5.88 9.52
C GLY A 419 -15.24 6.16 8.02
N ASP A 420 -15.48 7.42 7.62
CA ASP A 420 -15.05 8.04 6.38
C ASP A 420 -13.70 7.46 5.96
N GLU A 421 -13.70 7.01 4.71
CA GLU A 421 -12.59 7.03 3.77
C GLU A 421 -11.40 7.84 4.32
N VAL A 422 -10.28 7.15 4.57
CA VAL A 422 -9.00 7.85 4.54
C VAL A 422 -8.92 8.42 3.12
N VAL A 423 -9.25 9.70 2.98
CA VAL A 423 -9.25 10.37 1.67
C VAL A 423 -7.82 10.30 1.15
N VAL A 424 -7.58 9.44 0.16
CA VAL A 424 -6.23 9.05 -0.29
C VAL A 424 -5.61 10.12 -1.21
N ASP A 425 -6.06 11.38 -1.10
CA ASP A 425 -5.62 12.61 -1.80
C ASP A 425 -4.16 13.03 -1.46
N ARG A 426 -3.30 12.08 -1.07
CA ARG A 426 -2.01 12.35 -0.43
C ARG A 426 -0.87 11.42 -0.89
N GLY A 427 -1.02 10.66 -1.97
CA GLY A 427 0.08 9.87 -2.57
C GLY A 427 0.70 8.79 -1.67
N GLU A 428 0.08 8.47 -0.53
CA GLU A 428 0.57 7.44 0.39
C GLU A 428 0.23 6.05 -0.15
N ALA A 429 1.26 5.29 -0.53
CA ALA A 429 1.07 3.91 -0.99
C ALA A 429 0.52 3.00 0.13
N LEU A 430 -0.40 2.10 -0.21
CA LEU A 430 -1.12 1.22 0.73
C LEU A 430 -0.74 -0.25 0.54
N TRP A 431 -0.92 -1.06 1.59
CA TRP A 431 -0.93 -2.52 1.51
C TRP A 431 -2.30 -3.05 1.94
N GLY A 432 -2.83 -4.06 1.24
CA GLY A 432 -3.99 -4.82 1.73
C GLY A 432 -3.57 -5.79 2.85
N LEU A 433 -4.30 -5.78 3.97
CA LEU A 433 -4.03 -6.66 5.11
C LEU A 433 -4.54 -8.10 4.85
N ASP A 434 -3.72 -9.10 5.19
CA ASP A 434 -4.10 -10.52 5.10
C ASP A 434 -4.71 -10.97 6.44
N LEU A 435 -6.00 -10.70 6.62
CA LEU A 435 -6.72 -10.96 7.88
C LEU A 435 -6.77 -12.46 8.23
N GLU A 436 -6.76 -13.35 7.24
CA GLU A 436 -6.74 -14.80 7.45
C GLU A 436 -5.35 -15.30 7.89
N ASP A 437 -4.26 -14.75 7.34
CA ASP A 437 -2.91 -15.00 7.85
C ASP A 437 -2.67 -14.35 9.23
N ALA A 438 -3.27 -13.19 9.49
CA ALA A 438 -3.24 -12.51 10.79
C ALA A 438 -3.87 -13.40 11.88
N ARG A 439 -5.08 -13.90 11.61
CA ARG A 439 -5.78 -14.87 12.47
C ARG A 439 -4.97 -16.13 12.72
N ARG A 440 -4.43 -16.76 11.66
CA ARG A 440 -3.60 -17.98 11.75
C ARG A 440 -2.33 -17.80 12.59
N LYS A 441 -1.81 -16.58 12.67
CA LYS A 441 -0.59 -16.23 13.44
C LYS A 441 -0.88 -15.59 14.79
N ASN A 442 -2.15 -15.37 15.13
CA ASN A 442 -2.58 -14.60 16.30
C ASN A 442 -1.90 -13.20 16.36
N ALA A 443 -1.85 -12.51 15.22
CA ALA A 443 -1.06 -11.29 15.05
C ALA A 443 -1.70 -10.07 15.75
N GLN A 444 -0.92 -9.39 16.59
CA GLN A 444 -1.32 -8.14 17.23
C GLN A 444 -1.35 -6.96 16.23
N VAL A 445 -1.95 -5.84 16.65
CA VAL A 445 -2.08 -4.58 15.88
C VAL A 445 -0.74 -4.13 15.27
N VAL A 446 0.37 -4.31 15.99
CA VAL A 446 1.72 -4.11 15.47
C VAL A 446 2.24 -5.40 14.84
N GLY A 447 2.49 -5.37 13.54
CA GLY A 447 3.03 -6.51 12.80
C GLY A 447 1.99 -7.37 12.07
N MET A 448 0.78 -6.85 11.82
CA MET A 448 -0.21 -7.52 10.98
C MET A 448 0.37 -7.86 9.59
N PRO A 449 0.13 -9.07 9.05
CA PRO A 449 0.60 -9.46 7.73
C PRO A 449 -0.16 -8.74 6.61
N VAL A 450 0.54 -8.57 5.48
CA VAL A 450 0.06 -7.91 4.25
C VAL A 450 0.11 -8.86 3.07
N HIS A 451 -0.85 -8.74 2.15
CA HIS A 451 -0.82 -9.46 0.88
C HIS A 451 0.33 -8.94 0.01
N ARG A 452 1.35 -9.78 -0.20
CA ARG A 452 2.58 -9.40 -0.89
C ARG A 452 2.43 -9.39 -2.42
N PRO A 453 2.97 -8.36 -3.12
CA PRO A 453 2.73 -8.15 -4.55
C PRO A 453 3.38 -9.23 -5.43
N GLU A 454 4.51 -9.81 -5.02
CA GLU A 454 5.18 -10.88 -5.78
C GLU A 454 4.33 -12.16 -5.82
N GLY A 455 3.50 -12.37 -4.78
CA GLY A 455 2.53 -13.46 -4.72
C GLY A 455 1.40 -13.27 -5.74
N ALA A 456 0.83 -12.06 -5.79
CA ALA A 456 -0.23 -11.69 -6.73
C ALA A 456 0.27 -11.70 -8.20
N ARG A 457 1.39 -11.02 -8.49
CA ARG A 457 2.06 -11.05 -9.80
C ARG A 457 2.39 -12.48 -10.23
N GLY A 458 2.97 -13.26 -9.32
CA GLY A 458 3.28 -14.66 -9.53
C GLY A 458 2.04 -15.55 -9.66
N TYR A 459 0.85 -15.13 -9.27
CA TYR A 459 -0.40 -15.86 -9.52
C TYR A 459 -0.94 -15.55 -10.92
N LEU A 460 -0.96 -14.28 -11.33
CA LEU A 460 -1.36 -13.85 -12.67
C LEU A 460 -0.57 -14.58 -13.76
N LEU A 461 0.78 -14.49 -13.72
CA LEU A 461 1.69 -15.06 -14.73
C LEU A 461 1.57 -16.59 -14.95
N ARG A 462 0.89 -17.32 -14.06
CA ARG A 462 0.72 -18.79 -14.17
C ARG A 462 -0.70 -19.23 -14.54
N SER A 463 -1.65 -18.30 -14.68
CA SER A 463 -3.08 -18.59 -14.64
C SER A 463 -3.83 -18.55 -15.99
N PHE A 464 -3.27 -17.97 -17.04
CA PHE A 464 -3.99 -17.71 -18.30
C PHE A 464 -3.55 -18.69 -19.40
N GLY A 465 -4.10 -19.90 -19.33
CA GLY A 465 -3.90 -20.90 -20.38
C GLY A 465 -4.70 -20.57 -21.64
N ARG A 466 -4.21 -21.03 -22.79
CA ARG A 466 -5.00 -21.05 -24.02
C ARG A 466 -6.15 -22.04 -23.86
N GLY A 467 -7.37 -21.62 -24.20
CA GLY A 467 -8.52 -22.52 -24.19
C GLY A 467 -8.42 -23.59 -25.28
N VAL A 468 -8.84 -24.81 -24.97
CA VAL A 468 -9.00 -25.86 -25.99
C VAL A 468 -10.29 -25.56 -26.76
N VAL A 469 -10.15 -25.05 -27.97
CA VAL A 469 -11.29 -24.78 -28.87
C VAL A 469 -11.80 -26.11 -29.44
N GLU A 470 -12.66 -26.79 -28.69
CA GLU A 470 -13.53 -27.82 -29.25
C GLU A 470 -14.56 -27.17 -30.20
N GLY A 471 -14.91 -27.88 -31.28
CA GLY A 471 -15.33 -27.25 -32.52
C GLY A 471 -16.75 -26.64 -32.54
N VAL A 472 -16.81 -25.39 -32.98
CA VAL A 472 -17.94 -24.81 -33.74
C VAL A 472 -17.48 -24.82 -35.21
N VAL A 473 -18.19 -25.36 -36.20
CA VAL A 473 -19.64 -25.57 -36.37
C VAL A 473 -19.98 -27.05 -36.61
N LYS A 474 -21.16 -27.49 -36.13
CA LYS A 474 -21.79 -28.73 -36.61
C LYS A 474 -22.56 -28.44 -37.90
N GLY A 475 -21.90 -28.61 -39.05
CA GLY A 475 -22.52 -28.64 -40.37
C GLY A 475 -22.48 -30.07 -40.91
N GLU A 476 -23.59 -30.55 -41.46
CA GLU A 476 -23.70 -31.93 -41.97
C GLU A 476 -23.26 -31.98 -43.44
N GLU A 477 -22.20 -32.73 -43.74
CA GLU A 477 -21.96 -33.29 -45.07
C GLU A 477 -21.03 -34.50 -44.95
N GLU A 478 -21.35 -35.59 -45.65
CA GLU A 478 -20.63 -36.86 -45.59
C GLU A 478 -19.46 -36.89 -46.60
N GLY A 479 -18.26 -37.29 -46.16
CA GLY A 479 -17.11 -37.41 -47.07
C GLY A 479 -15.86 -37.99 -46.40
N GLU A 480 -15.28 -39.03 -47.01
CA GLU A 480 -14.13 -39.77 -46.46
C GLU A 480 -12.81 -39.01 -46.60
N ALA A 481 -12.06 -38.87 -45.49
CA ALA A 481 -10.59 -38.74 -45.51
C ALA A 481 -9.98 -38.97 -44.11
N GLU A 482 -9.35 -40.12 -43.87
CA GLU A 482 -8.55 -40.34 -42.65
C GLU A 482 -7.28 -39.47 -42.63
N LYS A 483 -7.40 -38.22 -42.19
CA LYS A 483 -6.22 -37.39 -41.85
C LYS A 483 -5.77 -37.69 -40.43
N SER A 484 -4.62 -38.33 -40.31
CA SER A 484 -4.03 -38.75 -39.05
C SER A 484 -3.96 -37.62 -38.02
N VAL A 485 -4.66 -37.83 -36.90
CA VAL A 485 -4.67 -36.89 -35.76
C VAL A 485 -3.25 -36.81 -35.19
N LYS A 486 -2.53 -35.74 -35.53
CA LYS A 486 -1.20 -35.47 -35.00
C LYS A 486 -1.32 -35.28 -33.49
N LYS A 487 -0.74 -36.21 -32.71
CA LYS A 487 -0.63 -36.09 -31.25
C LYS A 487 -0.09 -34.70 -30.91
N PRO A 488 -0.67 -33.98 -29.94
CA PRO A 488 -0.18 -32.65 -29.57
C PRO A 488 1.31 -32.74 -29.20
N LYS A 489 2.11 -31.81 -29.70
CA LYS A 489 3.51 -31.68 -29.25
C LYS A 489 3.49 -31.45 -27.74
N VAL A 490 4.29 -32.21 -27.01
CA VAL A 490 4.55 -31.91 -25.59
C VAL A 490 5.33 -30.60 -25.54
N GLN A 491 4.63 -29.50 -25.27
CA GLN A 491 5.24 -28.21 -25.00
C GLN A 491 6.18 -28.33 -23.80
N THR A 492 7.33 -27.66 -23.86
CA THR A 492 8.20 -27.53 -22.70
C THR A 492 7.57 -26.59 -21.67
N ILE A 493 7.92 -26.77 -20.39
CA ILE A 493 7.43 -25.92 -19.30
C ILE A 493 7.70 -24.43 -19.59
N LYS A 494 8.85 -24.11 -20.22
CA LYS A 494 9.21 -22.73 -20.59
C LYS A 494 8.29 -22.16 -21.67
N GLU A 495 7.91 -22.96 -22.68
CA GLU A 495 6.95 -22.52 -23.71
C GLU A 495 5.57 -22.30 -23.10
N MET A 496 5.12 -23.19 -22.19
CA MET A 496 3.85 -23.02 -21.46
C MET A 496 3.85 -21.82 -20.50
N GLU A 497 4.99 -21.47 -19.90
CA GLU A 497 5.12 -20.27 -19.07
C GLU A 497 5.10 -18.99 -19.94
N ALA A 498 5.77 -18.99 -21.10
CA ALA A 498 5.75 -17.88 -22.05
C ALA A 498 4.36 -17.65 -22.68
N GLU A 499 3.65 -18.70 -23.08
CA GLU A 499 2.27 -18.62 -23.61
C GLU A 499 1.31 -18.00 -22.58
N LYS A 500 1.51 -18.28 -21.28
CA LYS A 500 0.72 -17.70 -20.20
C LYS A 500 1.05 -16.23 -19.93
N GLU A 501 2.31 -15.84 -20.11
CA GLU A 501 2.75 -14.44 -20.01
C GLU A 501 2.19 -13.61 -21.19
N GLU A 502 2.18 -14.18 -22.40
CA GLU A 502 1.57 -13.57 -23.59
C GLU A 502 0.04 -13.43 -23.47
N ASN A 503 -0.66 -14.49 -23.06
CA ASN A 503 -2.12 -14.45 -22.81
C ASN A 503 -2.49 -13.43 -21.71
N LEU A 504 -1.68 -13.30 -20.65
CA LEU A 504 -1.86 -12.26 -19.64
C LEU A 504 -1.72 -10.85 -20.24
N GLY A 505 -0.74 -10.65 -21.14
CA GLY A 505 -0.53 -9.37 -21.81
C GLY A 505 -1.71 -8.94 -22.69
N LEU A 506 -2.31 -9.89 -23.41
CA LEU A 506 -3.52 -9.67 -24.21
C LEU A 506 -4.73 -9.36 -23.30
N LEU A 507 -4.93 -10.09 -22.21
CA LEU A 507 -6.01 -9.83 -21.26
C LEU A 507 -5.89 -8.45 -20.59
N LEU A 508 -4.69 -8.08 -20.13
CA LEU A 508 -4.45 -6.77 -19.51
C LEU A 508 -4.61 -5.62 -20.51
N GLY A 509 -4.28 -5.85 -21.79
CA GLY A 509 -4.56 -4.90 -22.86
C GLY A 509 -6.05 -4.72 -23.11
N ALA A 510 -6.80 -5.82 -23.25
CA ALA A 510 -8.25 -5.81 -23.42
C ALA A 510 -8.95 -5.08 -22.26
N LEU A 511 -8.56 -5.38 -21.02
CA LEU A 511 -9.07 -4.70 -19.83
C LEU A 511 -8.75 -3.20 -19.86
N ARG A 512 -7.53 -2.81 -20.27
CA ARG A 512 -7.15 -1.40 -20.32
C ARG A 512 -7.95 -0.61 -21.37
N LEU A 513 -8.10 -1.13 -22.58
CA LEU A 513 -8.91 -0.49 -23.63
C LEU A 513 -10.37 -0.27 -23.15
N VAL A 514 -10.93 -1.24 -22.42
CA VAL A 514 -12.25 -1.12 -21.79
C VAL A 514 -12.28 -0.02 -20.73
N PHE A 515 -11.35 0.00 -19.76
CA PHE A 515 -11.31 1.04 -18.72
C PHE A 515 -10.99 2.44 -19.28
N GLU A 516 -10.14 2.56 -20.29
CA GLU A 516 -9.83 3.83 -20.98
C GLU A 516 -11.06 4.38 -21.70
N SER A 517 -11.89 3.52 -22.33
CA SER A 517 -13.17 3.93 -22.92
C SER A 517 -14.15 4.52 -21.88
N TRP A 518 -14.09 4.03 -20.63
CA TRP A 518 -14.94 4.49 -19.54
C TRP A 518 -14.41 5.72 -18.81
N ALA A 519 -13.10 5.98 -18.83
CA ALA A 519 -12.44 7.03 -18.06
C ALA A 519 -12.95 8.46 -18.37
N GLY A 520 -13.42 8.71 -19.60
CA GLY A 520 -14.05 9.99 -19.98
C GLY A 520 -15.56 10.09 -19.68
N HIS A 521 -16.20 8.98 -19.28
CA HIS A 521 -17.66 8.85 -19.22
C HIS A 521 -18.21 8.48 -17.83
N ILE A 522 -17.37 7.91 -16.96
CA ILE A 522 -17.76 7.38 -15.65
C ILE A 522 -16.76 7.87 -14.59
N SER A 523 -17.25 8.44 -13.49
CA SER A 523 -16.39 8.89 -12.40
C SER A 523 -15.76 7.71 -11.64
N ALA A 524 -14.57 7.90 -11.07
CA ALA A 524 -13.84 6.87 -10.31
C ALA A 524 -14.70 6.15 -9.25
N ALA A 525 -15.55 6.89 -8.52
CA ALA A 525 -16.42 6.33 -7.49
C ALA A 525 -17.59 5.49 -8.04
N GLU A 526 -18.17 5.88 -9.17
CA GLU A 526 -19.23 5.09 -9.83
C GLU A 526 -18.63 3.91 -10.62
N LEU A 527 -17.39 4.04 -11.11
CA LEU A 527 -16.61 2.93 -11.66
C LEU A 527 -16.37 1.86 -10.60
N ASP A 528 -15.81 2.20 -9.43
CA ASP A 528 -15.58 1.23 -8.35
C ASP A 528 -16.88 0.50 -7.94
N ARG A 529 -17.98 1.26 -7.85
CA ARG A 529 -19.31 0.74 -7.50
C ARG A 529 -19.86 -0.24 -8.53
N ARG A 530 -19.69 0.03 -9.83
CA ARG A 530 -20.23 -0.83 -10.91
C ARG A 530 -19.31 -1.97 -11.29
N ALA A 531 -18.00 -1.84 -11.08
CA ALA A 531 -16.99 -2.79 -11.49
C ALA A 531 -17.10 -4.18 -10.80
N TRP A 532 -17.92 -4.34 -9.76
CA TRP A 532 -18.27 -5.67 -9.20
C TRP A 532 -19.58 -6.28 -9.75
N SER A 533 -20.38 -5.48 -10.47
CA SER A 533 -21.61 -5.93 -11.16
C SER A 533 -21.38 -6.32 -12.63
N TRP A 534 -20.14 -6.15 -13.11
CA TRP A 534 -19.64 -6.50 -14.44
C TRP A 534 -18.72 -7.72 -14.32
#